data_AF-A0A7J2LWD0-F1
#
_entry.id   AF-A0A7J2LWD0-F1
#
_cell.length_a   1.000
_cell.length_b   1.000
_cell.length_c   1.000
_cell.angle_alpha   90.00
_cell.angle_beta   90.00
_cell.angle_gamma   90.00
#
_symmetry.space_group_name_H-M   'P 1'
#
loop_
_entity.id
_entity.type
_entity.pdbx_description
1 polymer ?
#
loop_
_entity_poly.entity_id
_entity_poly.type
_entity_poly.pdbx_seq_one_letter_code
_entity_poly.pdbx_strand_id
1 'polypeptide(L)'
;IREMVELPLRHPELFRHLGIEPPKGILLYGPPGCGKTLLAKAVANESGAHFISINGPEIMSKYYGESEKKLRQIFEEAKRNAPSIVFIDEIDSIAPNRNEVTGEVERRVVAQLLSLMDGLESRGDVIVIGATNRPEALDPALRRPGRFDREIEIGVPDRQARLEILQIHTRNVPLAEDVDLDKLANVTHGYVGADLAALVREAAMAALRRILPKIDLEEETIPLEVLENLKVTNADFMEALKLVQPSAMREIAIELPRVRWEDVGDLEDAKKALRELVELPLKRPDAFSRLGVEPPRGILLYGPPGCGKTLLAKAVANESEANFISIKGPELLSKWVGESEKAVREVFRKARAVAPAIIFIDEIESLFPRRGAGYADSGVTERVVSQMLTELDGIQPLKNIVVIGATNRPDLVDPALLRPGRLEKLIYVGPPNMEGRLSILKVLTRNVPLAEDADLMELAAVTDGFSGADLAALVREAALEALREDIEAKKVGMRHFRSALKKIKPSLTPEVLKYFAEVSKMFRGYGITEERKEETYVF
;
A
#
# COMPACT_ATOMS: atom_id res chain seq x y z
N ILE A 1 -19.52 -15.06 -6.61
CA ILE A 1 -20.34 -15.53 -5.45
C ILE A 1 -21.73 -15.96 -5.88
N ARG A 2 -22.52 -15.15 -6.62
CA ARG A 2 -23.84 -15.56 -7.13
C ARG A 2 -23.85 -16.92 -7.84
N GLU A 3 -22.91 -17.14 -8.77
CA GLU A 3 -22.77 -18.44 -9.44
C GLU A 3 -22.45 -19.62 -8.50
N MET A 4 -21.71 -19.36 -7.41
CA MET A 4 -21.21 -20.41 -6.52
C MET A 4 -22.14 -20.68 -5.33
N VAL A 5 -23.02 -19.75 -4.98
CA VAL A 5 -23.89 -19.83 -3.80
C VAL A 5 -25.35 -19.75 -4.19
N GLU A 6 -25.75 -18.73 -4.95
CA GLU A 6 -27.16 -18.52 -5.32
C GLU A 6 -27.65 -19.58 -6.30
N LEU A 7 -26.84 -19.92 -7.31
CA LEU A 7 -27.18 -20.87 -8.36
C LEU A 7 -27.40 -22.31 -7.83
N PRO A 8 -26.52 -22.87 -6.98
CA PRO A 8 -26.76 -24.17 -6.33
C PRO A 8 -28.01 -24.20 -5.47
N LEU A 9 -28.28 -23.12 -4.72
CA LEU A 9 -29.39 -23.06 -3.77
C LEU A 9 -30.74 -22.86 -4.47
N ARG A 10 -30.80 -22.06 -5.55
CA ARG A 10 -32.03 -21.80 -6.30
C ARG A 10 -32.34 -22.86 -7.36
N HIS A 11 -31.30 -23.34 -8.06
CA HIS A 11 -31.45 -24.22 -9.22
C HIS A 11 -30.51 -25.45 -9.13
N PRO A 12 -30.72 -26.35 -8.14
CA PRO A 12 -29.89 -27.55 -7.98
C PRO A 12 -29.99 -28.52 -9.16
N GLU A 13 -31.04 -28.41 -9.98
CA GLU A 13 -31.26 -29.22 -11.18
C GLU A 13 -30.15 -29.05 -12.22
N LEU A 14 -29.59 -27.84 -12.35
CA LEU A 14 -28.51 -27.55 -13.30
C LEU A 14 -27.24 -28.33 -12.96
N PHE A 15 -26.89 -28.40 -11.68
CA PHE A 15 -25.72 -29.14 -11.19
C PHE A 15 -25.92 -30.65 -11.35
N ARG A 16 -27.13 -31.16 -11.07
CA ARG A 16 -27.46 -32.58 -11.29
C ARG A 16 -27.40 -32.96 -12.75
N HIS A 17 -27.89 -32.12 -13.65
CA HIS A 17 -27.87 -32.40 -15.09
C HIS A 17 -26.45 -32.40 -15.67
N LEU A 18 -25.61 -31.49 -15.20
CA LEU A 18 -24.20 -31.40 -15.59
C LEU A 18 -23.31 -32.44 -14.89
N GLY A 19 -23.83 -33.17 -13.89
CA GLY A 19 -23.08 -34.17 -13.13
C GLY A 19 -21.95 -33.57 -12.28
N ILE A 20 -22.05 -32.30 -11.91
CA ILE A 20 -21.05 -31.58 -11.11
C ILE A 20 -21.57 -31.37 -9.69
N GLU A 21 -20.68 -31.51 -8.70
CA GLU A 21 -21.00 -31.16 -7.32
C GLU A 21 -20.85 -29.64 -7.09
N PRO A 22 -21.78 -28.99 -6.38
CA PRO A 22 -21.63 -27.60 -6.01
C PRO A 22 -20.48 -27.45 -4.99
N PRO A 23 -19.81 -26.29 -4.94
CA PRO A 23 -18.73 -26.05 -3.98
C PRO A 23 -19.27 -26.09 -2.55
N LYS A 24 -18.60 -26.84 -1.66
CA LYS A 24 -19.04 -27.01 -0.27
C LYS A 24 -18.65 -25.82 0.60
N GLY A 25 -17.51 -25.20 0.29
CA GLY A 25 -16.96 -24.09 1.05
C GLY A 25 -16.36 -22.99 0.18
N ILE A 26 -16.59 -21.75 0.60
CA ILE A 26 -15.99 -20.56 -0.01
C ILE A 26 -15.21 -19.81 1.07
N LEU A 27 -13.94 -19.51 0.80
CA LEU A 27 -13.10 -18.69 1.67
C LEU A 27 -13.01 -17.26 1.12
N LEU A 28 -13.57 -16.30 1.85
CA LEU A 28 -13.45 -14.88 1.60
C LEU A 28 -12.22 -14.35 2.34
N TYR A 29 -11.24 -13.82 1.60
CA TYR A 29 -10.05 -13.21 2.19
C TYR A 29 -9.81 -11.79 1.69
N GLY A 30 -9.02 -11.00 2.43
CA GLY A 30 -8.79 -9.59 2.10
C GLY A 30 -8.55 -8.72 3.34
N PRO A 31 -8.39 -7.40 3.20
CA PRO A 31 -8.24 -6.50 4.34
C PRO A 31 -9.47 -6.49 5.26
N PRO A 32 -9.30 -6.15 6.54
CA PRO A 32 -10.43 -5.92 7.44
C PRO A 32 -11.26 -4.72 6.97
N GLY A 33 -12.58 -4.77 7.20
CA GLY A 33 -13.47 -3.64 6.91
C GLY A 33 -13.91 -3.49 5.44
N CYS A 34 -13.57 -4.42 4.54
CA CYS A 34 -14.11 -4.45 3.16
C CYS A 34 -15.55 -5.00 3.07
N GLY A 35 -16.19 -5.34 4.20
CA GLY A 35 -17.59 -5.77 4.22
C GLY A 35 -17.83 -7.25 3.91
N LYS A 36 -16.87 -8.14 4.18
CA LYS A 36 -17.02 -9.60 3.96
C LYS A 36 -18.26 -10.19 4.65
N THR A 37 -18.48 -9.81 5.90
CA THR A 37 -19.65 -10.18 6.70
C THR A 37 -20.96 -9.66 6.09
N LEU A 38 -20.95 -8.43 5.55
CA LEU A 38 -22.12 -7.84 4.88
C LEU A 38 -22.41 -8.54 3.56
N LEU A 39 -21.38 -8.90 2.80
CA LEU A 39 -21.50 -9.63 1.55
C LEU A 39 -22.13 -11.00 1.76
N ALA A 40 -21.69 -11.76 2.77
CA ALA A 40 -22.28 -13.05 3.11
C ALA A 40 -23.76 -12.92 3.53
N LYS A 41 -24.10 -11.90 4.32
CA LYS A 41 -25.50 -11.60 4.70
C LYS A 41 -26.36 -11.24 3.49
N ALA A 42 -25.84 -10.44 2.57
CA ALA A 42 -26.55 -10.05 1.35
C ALA A 42 -26.86 -11.26 0.47
N VAL A 43 -25.87 -12.15 0.28
CA VAL A 43 -26.02 -13.39 -0.50
C VAL A 43 -27.05 -14.33 0.12
N ALA A 44 -27.10 -14.43 1.45
CA ALA A 44 -28.10 -15.23 2.13
C ALA A 44 -29.52 -14.67 1.94
N ASN A 45 -29.68 -13.35 2.01
CA ASN A 45 -30.96 -12.70 1.77
C ASN A 45 -31.42 -12.83 0.30
N GLU A 46 -30.51 -12.69 -0.67
CA GLU A 46 -30.82 -12.87 -2.11
C GLU A 46 -31.21 -14.32 -2.44
N SER A 47 -30.55 -15.31 -1.83
CA SER A 47 -30.84 -16.73 -2.04
C SER A 47 -32.06 -17.24 -1.27
N GLY A 48 -32.52 -16.52 -0.25
CA GLY A 48 -33.61 -16.95 0.63
C GLY A 48 -33.22 -18.13 1.55
N ALA A 49 -31.92 -18.37 1.73
CA ALA A 49 -31.41 -19.45 2.58
C ALA A 49 -31.33 -19.01 4.06
N HIS A 50 -31.47 -19.97 4.97
CA HIS A 50 -31.30 -19.71 6.39
C HIS A 50 -29.85 -19.32 6.72
N PHE A 51 -29.64 -18.15 7.31
CA PHE A 51 -28.31 -17.62 7.59
C PHE A 51 -27.89 -17.85 9.04
N ILE A 52 -26.80 -18.58 9.25
CA ILE A 52 -26.20 -18.79 10.57
C ILE A 52 -24.82 -18.14 10.59
N SER A 53 -24.64 -17.11 11.42
CA SER A 53 -23.35 -16.45 11.62
C SER A 53 -22.64 -16.94 12.88
N ILE A 54 -21.39 -17.33 12.74
CA ILE A 54 -20.48 -17.73 13.79
C ILE A 54 -19.30 -16.77 13.79
N ASN A 55 -18.93 -16.25 14.96
CA ASN A 55 -17.68 -15.52 15.11
C ASN A 55 -16.61 -16.44 15.72
N GLY A 56 -15.42 -16.51 15.11
CA GLY A 56 -14.35 -17.41 15.52
C GLY A 56 -14.02 -17.36 17.02
N PRO A 57 -13.78 -16.17 17.60
CA PRO A 57 -13.54 -16.02 19.05
C PRO A 57 -14.68 -16.50 19.94
N GLU A 58 -15.94 -16.46 19.48
CA GLU A 58 -17.10 -16.91 20.28
C GLU A 58 -17.19 -18.44 20.41
N ILE A 59 -16.50 -19.17 19.54
CA ILE A 59 -16.39 -20.63 19.63
C ILE A 59 -15.30 -21.04 20.62
N MET A 60 -14.27 -20.21 20.80
CA MET A 60 -13.13 -20.49 21.66
C MET A 60 -13.47 -20.30 23.14
N SER A 61 -13.98 -21.36 23.76
CA SER A 61 -14.24 -21.42 25.21
C SER A 61 -13.03 -21.95 25.99
N LYS A 62 -12.90 -21.54 27.26
CA LYS A 62 -11.87 -22.06 28.19
C LYS A 62 -12.21 -23.47 28.72
N TYR A 63 -13.44 -23.93 28.54
CA TYR A 63 -13.93 -25.19 29.08
C TYR A 63 -13.74 -26.32 28.06
N TYR A 64 -13.26 -27.46 28.55
CA TYR A 64 -12.86 -28.59 27.71
C TYR A 64 -14.06 -29.18 26.95
N GLY A 65 -13.97 -29.25 25.61
CA GLY A 65 -14.95 -29.93 24.75
C GLY A 65 -16.23 -29.14 24.45
N GLU A 66 -16.46 -27.98 25.08
CA GLU A 66 -17.63 -27.14 24.78
C GLU A 66 -17.56 -26.55 23.37
N SER A 67 -16.37 -26.10 22.95
CA SER A 67 -16.13 -25.53 21.62
C SER A 67 -16.48 -26.53 20.49
N GLU A 68 -16.10 -27.80 20.65
CA GLU A 68 -16.39 -28.87 19.68
C GLU A 68 -17.89 -29.19 19.62
N LYS A 69 -18.55 -29.26 20.79
CA LYS A 69 -19.99 -29.52 20.89
C LYS A 69 -20.79 -28.38 20.26
N LYS A 70 -20.40 -27.13 20.51
CA LYS A 70 -21.04 -25.94 19.94
C LYS A 70 -20.94 -25.92 18.42
N LEU A 71 -19.75 -26.20 17.85
CA LEU A 71 -19.58 -26.36 16.41
C LEU A 71 -20.49 -27.45 15.83
N ARG A 72 -20.55 -28.62 16.48
CA ARG A 72 -21.40 -29.71 16.02
C ARG A 72 -22.90 -29.34 16.05
N GLN A 73 -23.35 -28.68 17.10
CA GLN A 73 -24.73 -28.22 17.22
C GLN A 73 -25.12 -27.25 16.11
N ILE A 74 -24.24 -26.31 15.77
CA ILE A 74 -24.49 -25.32 14.72
C ILE A 74 -24.61 -25.98 13.35
N PHE A 75 -23.73 -26.94 13.03
CA PHE A 75 -23.82 -27.67 11.75
C PHE A 75 -25.06 -28.58 11.68
N GLU A 76 -25.50 -29.16 12.80
CA GLU A 76 -26.76 -29.92 12.85
C GLU A 76 -27.99 -29.02 12.68
N GLU A 77 -27.98 -27.82 13.27
CA GLU A 77 -29.01 -26.81 13.05
C GLU A 77 -29.07 -26.36 11.59
N ALA A 78 -27.90 -26.11 10.98
CA ALA A 78 -27.79 -25.77 9.57
C ALA A 78 -28.39 -26.85 8.66
N LYS A 79 -28.13 -28.14 8.95
CA LYS A 79 -28.70 -29.27 8.21
C LYS A 79 -30.22 -29.37 8.37
N ARG A 80 -30.76 -29.07 9.55
CA ARG A 80 -32.22 -29.09 9.80
C ARG A 80 -32.96 -27.96 9.09
N ASN A 81 -32.33 -26.79 9.00
CA ASN A 81 -32.88 -25.59 8.36
C ASN A 81 -32.44 -25.44 6.89
N ALA A 82 -32.03 -26.52 6.25
CA ALA A 82 -31.64 -26.54 4.85
C ALA A 82 -32.79 -26.07 3.91
N PRO A 83 -32.56 -25.21 2.91
CA PRO A 83 -31.27 -24.66 2.48
C PRO A 83 -30.69 -23.60 3.43
N SER A 84 -29.41 -23.74 3.80
CA SER A 84 -28.76 -22.84 4.77
C SER A 84 -27.33 -22.44 4.40
N ILE A 85 -26.89 -21.30 4.93
CA ILE A 85 -25.54 -20.76 4.79
C ILE A 85 -24.93 -20.61 6.17
N VAL A 86 -23.81 -21.30 6.40
CA VAL A 86 -23.02 -21.18 7.62
C VAL A 86 -21.88 -20.21 7.34
N PHE A 87 -21.95 -19.02 7.91
CA PHE A 87 -20.90 -18.01 7.82
C PHE A 87 -20.01 -18.05 9.06
N ILE A 88 -18.70 -18.25 8.86
CA ILE A 88 -17.69 -18.25 9.92
C ILE A 88 -16.80 -17.03 9.72
N ASP A 89 -16.96 -16.01 10.55
CA ASP A 89 -16.06 -14.86 10.59
C ASP A 89 -14.81 -15.17 11.42
N GLU A 90 -13.70 -14.52 11.08
CA GLU A 90 -12.39 -14.72 11.75
C GLU A 90 -12.04 -16.21 11.91
N ILE A 91 -12.16 -16.97 10.81
CA ILE A 91 -11.92 -18.43 10.81
C ILE A 91 -10.49 -18.80 11.18
N ASP A 92 -9.54 -17.88 11.01
CA ASP A 92 -8.16 -18.00 11.49
C ASP A 92 -8.07 -18.18 13.01
N SER A 93 -9.05 -17.69 13.78
CA SER A 93 -9.10 -17.87 15.24
C SER A 93 -9.46 -19.30 15.67
N ILE A 94 -10.23 -20.03 14.85
CA ILE A 94 -10.66 -21.42 15.16
C ILE A 94 -9.85 -22.47 14.39
N ALA A 95 -9.20 -22.06 13.30
CA ALA A 95 -8.41 -22.96 12.46
C ALA A 95 -7.01 -22.42 12.13
N PRO A 96 -6.21 -22.08 13.15
CA PRO A 96 -4.82 -21.67 12.95
C PRO A 96 -3.96 -22.84 12.45
N ASN A 97 -2.81 -22.51 11.87
CA ASN A 97 -1.85 -23.50 11.38
C ASN A 97 -1.32 -24.40 12.52
N ARG A 98 -1.58 -25.71 12.42
CA ARG A 98 -1.20 -26.72 13.43
C ARG A 98 0.28 -26.75 13.77
N ASN A 99 1.14 -26.33 12.83
CA ASN A 99 2.59 -26.32 13.02
C ASN A 99 3.07 -25.14 13.87
N GLU A 100 2.32 -24.03 13.89
CA GLU A 100 2.68 -22.82 14.64
C GLU A 100 2.07 -22.83 16.05
N VAL A 101 1.00 -23.60 16.25
CA VAL A 101 0.23 -23.65 17.50
C VAL A 101 0.67 -24.79 18.42
N THR A 102 0.91 -24.45 19.70
CA THR A 102 1.21 -25.42 20.78
C THR A 102 -0.03 -25.91 21.53
N GLY A 103 -1.17 -25.21 21.43
CA GLY A 103 -2.41 -25.53 22.14
C GLY A 103 -3.14 -26.76 21.61
N GLU A 104 -3.42 -27.74 22.48
CA GLU A 104 -4.19 -28.94 22.13
C GLU A 104 -5.68 -28.68 21.86
N VAL A 105 -6.26 -27.64 22.46
CA VAL A 105 -7.67 -27.28 22.27
C VAL A 105 -7.89 -26.79 20.83
N GLU A 106 -7.03 -25.89 20.35
CA GLU A 106 -7.08 -25.36 18.98
C GLU A 106 -6.95 -26.48 17.95
N ARG A 107 -5.97 -27.38 18.11
CA ARG A 107 -5.79 -28.52 17.20
C ARG A 107 -7.04 -29.41 17.10
N ARG A 108 -7.75 -29.61 18.21
CA ARG A 108 -8.98 -30.40 18.25
C ARG A 108 -10.16 -29.67 17.57
N VAL A 109 -10.31 -28.37 17.81
CA VAL A 109 -11.31 -27.55 17.12
C VAL A 109 -11.09 -27.58 15.61
N VAL A 110 -9.84 -27.45 15.15
CA VAL A 110 -9.50 -27.58 13.72
C VAL A 110 -9.91 -28.96 13.19
N ALA A 111 -9.52 -30.04 13.89
CA ALA A 111 -9.87 -31.40 13.48
C ALA A 111 -11.37 -31.65 13.41
N GLN A 112 -12.13 -31.12 14.37
CA GLN A 112 -13.60 -31.19 14.39
C GLN A 112 -14.21 -30.42 13.21
N LEU A 113 -13.72 -29.22 12.89
CA LEU A 113 -14.19 -28.45 11.73
C LEU A 113 -13.90 -29.20 10.41
N LEU A 114 -12.71 -29.79 10.26
CA LEU A 114 -12.38 -30.62 9.09
C LEU A 114 -13.36 -31.79 8.95
N SER A 115 -13.64 -32.50 10.05
CA SER A 115 -14.57 -33.62 10.04
C SER A 115 -16.01 -33.19 9.74
N LEU A 116 -16.43 -31.99 10.16
CA LEU A 116 -17.76 -31.46 9.83
C LEU A 116 -17.88 -31.11 8.35
N MET A 117 -16.84 -30.48 7.77
CA MET A 117 -16.78 -30.17 6.34
C MET A 117 -16.80 -31.44 5.47
N ASP A 118 -15.99 -32.45 5.84
CA ASP A 118 -15.94 -33.73 5.13
C ASP A 118 -17.27 -34.50 5.25
N GLY A 119 -17.99 -34.31 6.37
CA GLY A 119 -19.29 -34.92 6.66
C GLY A 119 -20.51 -34.17 6.10
N LEU A 120 -20.32 -33.13 5.28
CA LEU A 120 -21.40 -32.49 4.53
C LEU A 120 -21.74 -33.32 3.28
N GLU A 121 -23.01 -33.74 3.17
CA GLU A 121 -23.52 -34.45 2.01
C GLU A 121 -23.44 -33.58 0.75
N SER A 122 -23.11 -34.17 -0.40
CA SER A 122 -22.92 -33.48 -1.69
C SER A 122 -24.19 -32.87 -2.30
N ARG A 123 -25.33 -32.89 -1.58
CA ARG A 123 -26.60 -32.36 -2.11
C ARG A 123 -26.62 -30.84 -2.25
N GLY A 124 -25.65 -30.13 -1.67
CA GLY A 124 -25.49 -28.68 -1.85
C GLY A 124 -26.45 -27.83 -1.03
N ASP A 125 -27.15 -28.44 -0.07
CA ASP A 125 -28.17 -27.75 0.72
C ASP A 125 -27.59 -26.89 1.85
N VAL A 126 -26.31 -27.11 2.19
CA VAL A 126 -25.58 -26.32 3.20
C VAL A 126 -24.27 -25.85 2.59
N ILE A 127 -24.07 -24.53 2.56
CA ILE A 127 -22.84 -23.91 2.04
C ILE A 127 -22.12 -23.22 3.20
N VAL A 128 -20.81 -23.46 3.32
CA VAL A 128 -19.98 -22.84 4.35
C VAL A 128 -19.18 -21.67 3.75
N ILE A 129 -19.30 -20.49 4.33
CA ILE A 129 -18.53 -19.30 3.92
C ILE A 129 -17.61 -18.92 5.08
N GLY A 130 -16.29 -19.04 4.90
CA GLY A 130 -15.30 -18.58 5.87
C GLY A 130 -14.78 -17.19 5.51
N ALA A 131 -14.55 -16.32 6.49
CA ALA A 131 -13.89 -15.04 6.29
C ALA A 131 -12.60 -14.95 7.14
N THR A 132 -11.49 -14.57 6.52
CA THR A 132 -10.21 -14.34 7.21
C THR A 132 -9.49 -13.14 6.61
N ASN A 133 -8.72 -12.41 7.42
CA ASN A 133 -7.82 -11.37 6.92
C ASN A 133 -6.43 -11.93 6.56
N ARG A 134 -6.10 -13.12 7.05
CA ARG A 134 -4.80 -13.76 6.98
C ARG A 134 -4.93 -15.20 6.46
N PRO A 135 -5.13 -15.41 5.15
CA PRO A 135 -5.27 -16.75 4.57
C PRO A 135 -4.04 -17.65 4.80
N GLU A 136 -2.87 -17.07 5.09
CA GLU A 136 -1.63 -17.77 5.46
C GLU A 136 -1.63 -18.34 6.88
N ALA A 137 -2.42 -17.76 7.79
CA ALA A 137 -2.53 -18.23 9.18
C ALA A 137 -3.43 -19.47 9.29
N LEU A 138 -4.26 -19.72 8.28
CA LEU A 138 -5.20 -20.83 8.22
C LEU A 138 -4.47 -22.17 8.01
N ASP A 139 -5.00 -23.24 8.61
CA ASP A 139 -4.55 -24.60 8.33
C ASP A 139 -4.64 -24.93 6.81
N PRO A 140 -3.53 -25.33 6.15
CA PRO A 140 -3.53 -25.65 4.72
C PRO A 140 -4.48 -26.78 4.33
N ALA A 141 -4.87 -27.65 5.25
CA ALA A 141 -5.81 -28.74 5.01
C ALA A 141 -7.23 -28.21 4.76
N LEU A 142 -7.60 -27.04 5.27
CA LEU A 142 -8.90 -26.41 4.99
C LEU A 142 -9.01 -25.90 3.55
N ARG A 143 -7.88 -25.51 2.95
CA ARG A 143 -7.77 -24.98 1.58
C ARG A 143 -7.70 -26.06 0.50
N ARG A 144 -7.82 -27.33 0.87
CA ARG A 144 -7.79 -28.45 -0.07
C ARG A 144 -9.17 -28.65 -0.73
N PRO A 145 -9.23 -29.11 -1.99
CA PRO A 145 -10.48 -29.49 -2.62
C PRO A 145 -11.28 -30.50 -1.80
N GLY A 146 -12.60 -30.31 -1.74
CA GLY A 146 -13.57 -30.99 -0.87
C GLY A 146 -13.98 -30.21 0.37
N ARG A 147 -13.40 -29.03 0.62
CA ARG A 147 -13.61 -28.17 1.80
C ARG A 147 -13.80 -26.72 1.36
N PHE A 148 -12.79 -25.86 1.53
CA PHE A 148 -12.79 -24.53 0.90
C PHE A 148 -12.20 -24.63 -0.50
N ASP A 149 -13.06 -25.02 -1.43
CA ASP A 149 -12.70 -25.29 -2.83
C ASP A 149 -12.43 -24.01 -3.61
N ARG A 150 -13.01 -22.90 -3.14
CA ARG A 150 -12.97 -21.60 -3.78
C ARG A 150 -12.49 -20.55 -2.80
N GLU A 151 -11.47 -19.81 -3.21
CA GLU A 151 -10.97 -18.65 -2.49
C GLU A 151 -11.29 -17.40 -3.29
N ILE A 152 -11.86 -16.40 -2.63
CA ILE A 152 -12.25 -15.13 -3.25
C ILE A 152 -11.57 -14.00 -2.49
N GLU A 153 -10.74 -13.25 -3.20
CA GLU A 153 -10.12 -12.04 -2.69
C GLU A 153 -11.13 -10.88 -2.75
N ILE A 154 -11.35 -10.24 -1.61
CA ILE A 154 -12.11 -8.99 -1.48
C ILE A 154 -11.08 -7.89 -1.18
N GLY A 155 -10.65 -7.21 -2.24
CA GLY A 155 -9.66 -6.15 -2.18
C GLY A 155 -10.19 -4.83 -1.61
N VAL A 156 -9.34 -3.81 -1.60
CA VAL A 156 -9.73 -2.43 -1.30
C VAL A 156 -10.57 -1.90 -2.47
N PRO A 157 -11.67 -1.16 -2.24
CA PRO A 157 -12.51 -0.64 -3.31
C PRO A 157 -11.74 0.37 -4.19
N ASP A 158 -11.95 0.24 -5.51
CA ASP A 158 -11.48 1.22 -6.49
C ASP A 158 -12.29 2.53 -6.41
N ARG A 159 -11.92 3.55 -7.19
CA ARG A 159 -12.61 4.85 -7.15
C ARG A 159 -14.11 4.71 -7.40
N GLN A 160 -14.52 3.88 -8.35
CA GLN A 160 -15.92 3.71 -8.73
C GLN A 160 -16.70 3.00 -7.61
N ALA A 161 -16.14 1.93 -7.05
CA ALA A 161 -16.71 1.23 -5.91
C ALA A 161 -16.78 2.13 -4.67
N ARG A 162 -15.78 3.00 -4.43
CA ARG A 162 -15.85 3.99 -3.34
C ARG A 162 -17.00 4.97 -3.53
N LEU A 163 -17.23 5.44 -4.77
CA LEU A 163 -18.37 6.29 -5.09
C LEU A 163 -19.69 5.58 -4.79
N GLU A 164 -19.84 4.31 -5.22
CA GLU A 164 -21.04 3.51 -4.94
C GLU A 164 -21.26 3.29 -3.44
N ILE A 165 -20.20 2.97 -2.70
CA ILE A 165 -20.25 2.81 -1.23
C ILE A 165 -20.66 4.13 -0.56
N LEU A 166 -20.10 5.27 -0.99
CA LEU A 166 -20.48 6.58 -0.50
C LEU A 166 -21.96 6.86 -0.79
N GLN A 167 -22.44 6.63 -2.01
CA GLN A 167 -23.85 6.81 -2.39
C GLN A 167 -24.80 5.97 -1.54
N ILE A 168 -24.42 4.73 -1.20
CA ILE A 168 -25.21 3.86 -0.32
C ILE A 168 -25.27 4.44 1.09
N HIS A 169 -24.13 4.84 1.66
CA HIS A 169 -24.08 5.36 3.03
C HIS A 169 -24.69 6.76 3.17
N THR A 170 -24.69 7.57 2.11
CA THR A 170 -25.32 8.90 2.12
C THR A 170 -26.79 8.88 1.75
N ARG A 171 -27.36 7.73 1.34
CA ARG A 171 -28.79 7.62 0.96
C ARG A 171 -29.74 8.10 2.06
N ASN A 172 -29.38 7.85 3.32
CA ASN A 172 -30.20 8.21 4.49
C ASN A 172 -29.68 9.47 5.22
N VAL A 173 -28.71 10.18 4.64
CA VAL A 173 -28.11 11.37 5.24
C VAL A 173 -28.53 12.60 4.44
N PRO A 174 -29.09 13.65 5.08
CA PRO A 174 -29.43 14.88 4.38
C PRO A 174 -28.16 15.62 3.98
N LEU A 175 -27.83 15.59 2.69
CA LEU A 175 -26.68 16.30 2.12
C LEU A 175 -27.09 17.70 1.65
N ALA A 176 -26.20 18.66 1.82
CA ALA A 176 -26.30 19.96 1.17
C ALA A 176 -25.79 19.89 -0.29
N GLU A 177 -26.21 20.85 -1.13
CA GLU A 177 -25.89 20.87 -2.57
C GLU A 177 -24.39 21.06 -2.87
N ASP A 178 -23.60 21.48 -1.88
CA ASP A 178 -22.16 21.68 -1.97
C ASP A 178 -21.35 20.37 -1.86
N VAL A 179 -21.99 19.26 -1.49
CA VAL A 179 -21.33 17.96 -1.32
C VAL A 179 -21.19 17.23 -2.65
N ASP A 180 -19.95 17.08 -3.09
CA ASP A 180 -19.58 16.37 -4.31
C ASP A 180 -18.96 15.01 -3.96
N LEU A 181 -19.76 13.93 -4.10
CA LEU A 181 -19.32 12.56 -3.79
C LEU A 181 -18.22 12.08 -4.73
N ASP A 182 -18.18 12.55 -5.98
CA ASP A 182 -17.13 12.21 -6.94
C ASP A 182 -15.78 12.75 -6.49
N LYS A 183 -15.75 13.99 -5.99
CA LYS A 183 -14.52 14.56 -5.40
C LYS A 183 -14.11 13.81 -4.14
N LEU A 184 -15.06 13.44 -3.28
CA LEU A 184 -14.76 12.65 -2.08
C LEU A 184 -14.19 11.26 -2.43
N ALA A 185 -14.71 10.58 -3.45
CA ALA A 185 -14.20 9.30 -3.92
C ALA A 185 -12.75 9.39 -4.44
N ASN A 186 -12.37 10.52 -5.05
CA ASN A 186 -10.99 10.81 -5.47
C ASN A 186 -10.05 10.99 -4.26
N VAL A 187 -10.48 11.73 -3.24
CA VAL A 187 -9.62 12.06 -2.09
C VAL A 187 -9.50 10.90 -1.09
N THR A 188 -10.51 10.03 -1.01
CA THR A 188 -10.58 8.88 -0.08
C THR A 188 -9.83 7.64 -0.59
N HIS A 189 -8.67 7.85 -1.20
CA HIS A 189 -7.89 6.74 -1.71
C HIS A 189 -7.40 5.82 -0.58
N GLY A 190 -7.49 4.50 -0.78
CA GLY A 190 -7.10 3.50 0.22
C GLY A 190 -8.09 3.31 1.38
N TYR A 191 -9.23 4.01 1.39
CA TYR A 191 -10.30 3.77 2.36
C TYR A 191 -10.99 2.43 2.08
N VAL A 192 -11.25 1.64 3.13
CA VAL A 192 -12.13 0.47 3.02
C VAL A 192 -13.59 0.86 3.23
N GLY A 193 -14.54 -0.03 2.93
CA GLY A 193 -15.98 0.23 3.10
C GLY A 193 -16.35 0.69 4.52
N ALA A 194 -15.73 0.08 5.54
CA ALA A 194 -15.91 0.49 6.93
C ALA A 194 -15.37 1.91 7.22
N ASP A 195 -14.27 2.32 6.58
CA ASP A 195 -13.72 3.67 6.73
C ASP A 195 -14.63 4.70 6.07
N LEU A 196 -15.18 4.40 4.89
CA LEU A 196 -16.14 5.27 4.21
C LEU A 196 -17.44 5.42 5.02
N ALA A 197 -17.92 4.33 5.61
CA ALA A 197 -19.05 4.38 6.54
C ALA A 197 -18.72 5.23 7.78
N ALA A 198 -17.51 5.10 8.32
CA ALA A 198 -17.05 5.92 9.43
C ALA A 198 -16.91 7.41 9.04
N LEU A 199 -16.44 7.70 7.83
CA LEU A 199 -16.31 9.06 7.30
C LEU A 199 -17.67 9.76 7.22
N VAL A 200 -18.68 9.10 6.65
CA VAL A 200 -20.05 9.63 6.56
C VAL A 200 -20.63 9.86 7.96
N ARG A 201 -20.40 8.92 8.89
CA ARG A 201 -20.85 9.03 10.28
C ARG A 201 -20.16 10.17 11.03
N GLU A 202 -18.86 10.37 10.86
CA GLU A 202 -18.13 11.48 11.49
C GLU A 202 -18.54 12.83 10.88
N ALA A 203 -18.80 12.89 9.57
CA ALA A 203 -19.34 14.08 8.92
C ALA A 203 -20.75 14.44 9.47
N ALA A 204 -21.60 13.43 9.68
CA ALA A 204 -22.89 13.62 10.32
C ALA A 204 -22.75 14.09 11.79
N MET A 205 -21.76 13.57 12.54
CA MET A 205 -21.48 14.04 13.89
C MET A 205 -20.89 15.46 13.93
N ALA A 206 -20.06 15.85 12.97
CA ALA A 206 -19.58 17.22 12.84
C ALA A 206 -20.75 18.19 12.60
N ALA A 207 -21.68 17.83 11.70
CA ALA A 207 -22.91 18.57 11.49
C ALA A 207 -23.77 18.64 12.78
N LEU A 208 -23.87 17.54 13.53
CA LEU A 208 -24.58 17.52 14.81
C LEU A 208 -23.91 18.42 15.86
N ARG A 209 -22.58 18.38 16.01
CA ARG A 209 -21.80 19.24 16.93
C ARG A 209 -21.99 20.73 16.63
N ARG A 210 -22.22 21.11 15.38
CA ARG A 210 -22.54 22.49 14.99
C ARG A 210 -23.92 22.96 15.49
N ILE A 211 -24.88 22.03 15.59
CA ILE A 211 -26.26 22.33 15.97
C ILE A 211 -26.50 22.11 17.47
N LEU A 212 -25.73 21.23 18.12
CA LEU A 212 -25.86 20.91 19.54
C LEU A 212 -25.88 22.13 20.47
N PRO A 213 -25.08 23.20 20.26
CA PRO A 213 -25.14 24.42 21.09
C PRO A 213 -26.43 25.25 20.91
N LYS A 214 -27.21 24.98 19.87
CA LYS A 214 -28.47 25.67 19.55
C LYS A 214 -29.71 24.87 19.98
N ILE A 215 -29.52 23.64 20.44
CA ILE A 215 -30.58 22.76 20.91
C ILE A 215 -30.53 22.78 22.44
N ASP A 216 -31.68 23.01 23.07
CA ASP A 216 -31.84 22.71 24.49
C ASP A 216 -32.08 21.20 24.64
N LEU A 217 -31.16 20.50 25.30
CA LEU A 217 -31.25 19.05 25.49
C LEU A 217 -32.27 18.65 26.58
N GLU A 218 -32.82 19.64 27.31
CA GLU A 218 -33.83 19.42 28.36
C GLU A 218 -35.25 19.33 27.81
N GLU A 219 -35.52 19.80 26.58
CA GLU A 219 -36.83 19.68 25.94
C GLU A 219 -37.01 18.31 25.24
N GLU A 220 -38.18 17.67 25.41
CA GLU A 220 -38.48 16.35 24.82
C GLU A 220 -38.58 16.35 23.29
N THR A 221 -38.79 17.51 22.66
CA THR A 221 -39.03 17.63 21.22
C THR A 221 -38.17 18.73 20.60
N ILE A 222 -37.34 18.35 19.63
CA ILE A 222 -36.51 19.27 18.86
C ILE A 222 -37.41 20.05 17.87
N PRO A 223 -37.27 21.38 17.73
CA PRO A 223 -38.04 22.15 16.75
C PRO A 223 -37.84 21.66 15.32
N LEU A 224 -38.93 21.55 14.55
CA LEU A 224 -38.93 21.07 13.16
C LEU A 224 -38.01 21.92 12.25
N GLU A 225 -37.90 23.22 12.50
CA GLU A 225 -37.00 24.12 11.76
C GLU A 225 -35.52 23.74 11.90
N VAL A 226 -35.12 23.18 13.05
CA VAL A 226 -33.75 22.72 13.29
C VAL A 226 -33.49 21.41 12.55
N LEU A 227 -34.49 20.54 12.44
CA LEU A 227 -34.42 19.28 11.72
C LEU A 227 -34.36 19.49 10.19
N GLU A 228 -35.12 20.44 9.64
CA GLU A 228 -35.07 20.76 8.20
C GLU A 228 -33.74 21.43 7.78
N ASN A 229 -33.12 22.18 8.69
CA ASN A 229 -31.83 22.84 8.47
C ASN A 229 -30.62 21.92 8.78
N LEU A 230 -30.83 20.74 9.37
CA LEU A 230 -29.77 19.77 9.64
C LEU A 230 -29.36 19.10 8.32
N LYS A 231 -28.41 19.73 7.63
CA LYS A 231 -27.75 19.18 6.44
C LYS A 231 -26.25 19.06 6.67
N VAL A 232 -25.68 17.96 6.18
CA VAL A 232 -24.24 17.74 6.17
C VAL A 232 -23.65 18.50 4.98
N THR A 233 -22.66 19.34 5.26
CA THR A 233 -21.99 20.20 4.27
C THR A 233 -20.63 19.62 3.89
N ASN A 234 -20.02 20.12 2.82
CA ASN A 234 -18.69 19.66 2.40
C ASN A 234 -17.61 19.99 3.45
N ALA A 235 -17.79 21.07 4.22
CA ALA A 235 -16.89 21.42 5.33
C ALA A 235 -16.85 20.33 6.41
N ASP A 236 -18.00 19.72 6.71
CA ASP A 236 -18.13 18.65 7.70
C ASP A 236 -17.37 17.39 7.24
N PHE A 237 -17.43 17.07 5.94
CA PHE A 237 -16.61 16.00 5.35
C PHE A 237 -15.11 16.30 5.40
N MET A 238 -14.71 17.54 5.14
CA MET A 238 -13.30 17.95 5.22
C MET A 238 -12.75 17.91 6.65
N GLU A 239 -13.58 18.11 7.67
CA GLU A 239 -13.21 17.89 9.07
C GLU A 239 -13.13 16.40 9.40
N ALA A 240 -14.10 15.61 8.94
CA ALA A 240 -14.12 14.17 9.13
C ALA A 240 -12.89 13.47 8.50
N LEU A 241 -12.44 13.92 7.32
CA LEU A 241 -11.22 13.41 6.66
C LEU A 241 -9.94 13.62 7.49
N LYS A 242 -9.91 14.59 8.41
CA LYS A 242 -8.77 14.81 9.31
C LYS A 242 -8.76 13.82 10.48
N LEU A 243 -9.92 13.32 10.87
CA LEU A 243 -10.11 12.43 12.02
C LEU A 243 -10.08 10.95 11.63
N VAL A 244 -10.73 10.62 10.50
CA VAL A 244 -10.80 9.24 10.01
C VAL A 244 -9.54 8.95 9.19
N GLN A 245 -8.67 8.11 9.74
CA GLN A 245 -7.52 7.59 9.00
C GLN A 245 -7.88 6.26 8.32
N PRO A 246 -7.45 6.04 7.07
CA PRO A 246 -7.71 4.79 6.35
C PRO A 246 -7.08 3.58 7.05
N SER A 247 -7.90 2.56 7.30
CA SER A 247 -7.51 1.33 7.99
C SER A 247 -6.53 0.49 7.16
N ALA A 248 -6.65 0.51 5.84
CA ALA A 248 -5.70 -0.17 4.96
C ALA A 248 -4.27 0.41 5.05
N MET A 249 -4.12 1.67 5.47
CA MET A 249 -2.82 2.34 5.64
C MET A 249 -2.20 2.09 7.03
N ARG A 250 -2.92 1.48 7.99
CA ARG A 250 -2.41 1.29 9.36
C ARG A 250 -1.34 0.19 9.50
N GLU A 251 -1.28 -0.78 8.59
CA GLU A 251 -0.32 -1.89 8.69
C GLU A 251 0.95 -1.72 7.85
N ILE A 252 0.92 -0.89 6.79
CA ILE A 252 2.10 -0.47 6.02
C ILE A 252 1.88 1.00 5.69
N ALA A 253 2.87 1.84 6.01
CA ALA A 253 2.84 3.28 5.76
C ALA A 253 2.76 3.57 4.24
N ILE A 254 1.54 3.51 3.71
CA ILE A 254 1.23 4.06 2.38
C ILE A 254 1.21 5.57 2.60
N GLU A 255 2.30 6.22 2.23
CA GLU A 255 2.36 7.68 2.26
C GLU A 255 1.78 8.21 0.94
N LEU A 256 0.98 9.27 0.98
CA LEU A 256 0.76 10.09 -0.21
C LEU A 256 1.78 11.22 -0.16
N PRO A 257 2.91 11.12 -0.88
CA PRO A 257 3.87 12.20 -0.91
C PRO A 257 3.21 13.45 -1.49
N ARG A 258 3.33 14.60 -0.81
CA ARG A 258 2.81 15.89 -1.32
C ARG A 258 3.80 16.60 -2.25
N VAL A 259 4.92 15.95 -2.57
CA VAL A 259 6.03 16.51 -3.33
C VAL A 259 5.66 16.52 -4.82
N ARG A 260 5.80 17.66 -5.49
CA ARG A 260 5.58 17.78 -6.95
C ARG A 260 6.90 17.82 -7.70
N TRP A 261 6.88 17.69 -9.03
CA TRP A 261 8.10 17.91 -9.84
C TRP A 261 8.71 19.30 -9.64
N GLU A 262 7.89 20.30 -9.32
CA GLU A 262 8.33 21.66 -9.01
C GLU A 262 9.15 21.78 -7.72
N ASP A 263 8.97 20.84 -6.80
CA ASP A 263 9.69 20.79 -5.52
C ASP A 263 11.03 20.05 -5.64
N VAL A 264 11.32 19.46 -6.80
CA VAL A 264 12.61 18.83 -7.09
C VAL A 264 13.38 19.73 -8.05
N GLY A 265 14.42 20.40 -7.57
CA GLY A 265 15.34 21.16 -8.42
C GLY A 265 16.32 20.24 -9.15
N ASP A 266 16.72 20.62 -10.37
CA ASP A 266 17.69 19.90 -11.22
C ASP A 266 17.20 18.53 -11.76
N LEU A 267 18.11 17.77 -12.40
CA LEU A 267 17.96 16.37 -12.79
C LEU A 267 16.92 16.10 -13.89
N GLU A 268 16.89 16.94 -14.92
CA GLU A 268 15.88 16.84 -15.99
C GLU A 268 15.93 15.50 -16.76
N ASP A 269 17.12 14.94 -16.95
CA ASP A 269 17.28 13.62 -17.59
C ASP A 269 16.64 12.50 -16.75
N ALA A 270 16.85 12.53 -15.43
CA ALA A 270 16.27 11.54 -14.52
C ALA A 270 14.74 11.72 -14.40
N LYS A 271 14.25 12.97 -14.39
CA LYS A 271 12.81 13.28 -14.42
C LYS A 271 12.16 12.78 -15.69
N LYS A 272 12.78 13.03 -16.85
CA LYS A 272 12.29 12.55 -18.14
C LYS A 272 12.23 11.03 -18.18
N ALA A 273 13.29 10.35 -17.72
CA ALA A 273 13.30 8.90 -17.62
C ALA A 273 12.18 8.37 -16.70
N LEU A 274 11.98 8.96 -15.51
CA LEU A 274 10.90 8.53 -14.60
C LEU A 274 9.50 8.80 -15.16
N ARG A 275 9.28 9.92 -15.87
CA ARG A 275 8.01 10.20 -16.58
C ARG A 275 7.72 9.13 -17.64
N GLU A 276 8.71 8.75 -18.43
CA GLU A 276 8.55 7.74 -19.47
C GLU A 276 8.36 6.33 -18.91
N LEU A 277 9.08 5.98 -17.84
CA LEU A 277 9.09 4.63 -17.27
C LEU A 277 7.93 4.37 -16.29
N VAL A 278 7.41 5.40 -15.62
CA VAL A 278 6.39 5.25 -14.56
C VAL A 278 5.07 5.91 -14.94
N GLU A 279 5.08 7.19 -15.35
CA GLU A 279 3.83 7.90 -15.65
C GLU A 279 3.17 7.39 -16.92
N LEU A 280 3.94 7.10 -17.97
CA LEU A 280 3.39 6.68 -19.26
C LEU A 280 2.66 5.31 -19.18
N PRO A 281 3.21 4.26 -18.53
CA PRO A 281 2.48 3.00 -18.34
C PRO A 281 1.20 3.15 -17.52
N LEU A 282 1.23 4.01 -16.48
CA LEU A 282 0.09 4.20 -15.59
C LEU A 282 -1.03 5.03 -16.23
N LYS A 283 -0.68 6.10 -16.95
CA LYS A 283 -1.65 7.00 -17.60
C LYS A 283 -2.17 6.47 -18.93
N ARG A 284 -1.37 5.69 -19.67
CA ARG A 284 -1.72 5.20 -21.03
C ARG A 284 -1.36 3.73 -21.24
N PRO A 285 -2.04 2.79 -20.54
CA PRO A 285 -1.82 1.36 -20.73
C PRO A 285 -2.11 0.91 -22.18
N ASP A 286 -3.11 1.51 -22.84
CA ASP A 286 -3.51 1.18 -24.21
C ASP A 286 -2.37 1.34 -25.24
N ALA A 287 -1.48 2.31 -25.02
CA ALA A 287 -0.34 2.55 -25.91
C ALA A 287 0.65 1.38 -25.88
N PHE A 288 0.88 0.79 -24.71
CA PHE A 288 1.75 -0.38 -24.54
C PHE A 288 1.11 -1.64 -25.12
N SER A 289 -0.17 -1.86 -24.85
CA SER A 289 -0.91 -3.00 -25.41
C SER A 289 -0.97 -2.98 -26.94
N ARG A 290 -1.11 -1.79 -27.55
CA ARG A 290 -1.09 -1.62 -29.02
C ARG A 290 0.25 -1.97 -29.66
N LEU A 291 1.35 -1.71 -28.95
CA LEU A 291 2.71 -1.96 -29.44
C LEU A 291 3.22 -3.36 -29.06
N GLY A 292 2.50 -4.09 -28.19
CA GLY A 292 2.93 -5.40 -27.68
C GLY A 292 4.20 -5.33 -26.83
N VAL A 293 4.51 -4.16 -26.26
CA VAL A 293 5.72 -3.93 -25.46
C VAL A 293 5.35 -4.02 -23.99
N GLU A 294 6.10 -4.82 -23.22
CA GLU A 294 5.93 -4.88 -21.78
C GLU A 294 6.53 -3.63 -21.10
N PRO A 295 5.81 -3.00 -20.16
CA PRO A 295 6.35 -1.88 -19.43
C PRO A 295 7.47 -2.32 -18.47
N PRO A 296 8.47 -1.45 -18.25
CA PRO A 296 9.58 -1.69 -17.34
C PRO A 296 9.06 -1.83 -15.89
N ARG A 297 9.43 -2.92 -15.20
CA ARG A 297 8.89 -3.22 -13.85
C ARG A 297 9.73 -2.70 -12.70
N GLY A 298 11.04 -2.55 -12.93
CA GLY A 298 11.98 -2.19 -11.89
C GLY A 298 12.98 -1.13 -12.32
N ILE A 299 13.12 -0.12 -11.48
CA ILE A 299 14.01 1.01 -11.66
C ILE A 299 14.96 1.05 -10.46
N LEU A 300 16.27 1.17 -10.70
CA LEU A 300 17.26 1.38 -9.66
C LEU A 300 17.85 2.79 -9.77
N LEU A 301 17.60 3.62 -8.76
CA LEU A 301 18.19 4.93 -8.57
C LEU A 301 19.53 4.80 -7.82
N TYR A 302 20.63 5.12 -8.48
CA TYR A 302 21.97 5.06 -7.86
C TYR A 302 22.73 6.38 -8.03
N GLY A 303 23.75 6.63 -7.19
CA GLY A 303 24.38 7.96 -7.05
C GLY A 303 24.73 8.31 -5.60
N PRO A 304 25.26 9.51 -5.34
CA PRO A 304 25.74 9.90 -4.01
C PRO A 304 24.59 10.05 -3.00
N PRO A 305 24.87 9.90 -1.69
CA PRO A 305 23.91 10.24 -0.65
C PRO A 305 23.55 11.74 -0.73
N GLY A 306 22.33 12.08 -0.35
CA GLY A 306 21.88 13.49 -0.29
C GLY A 306 21.55 14.15 -1.64
N CYS A 307 21.55 13.40 -2.75
CA CYS A 307 21.17 13.92 -4.07
C CYS A 307 19.67 13.78 -4.40
N GLY A 308 18.81 13.48 -3.41
CA GLY A 308 17.35 13.54 -3.57
C GLY A 308 16.68 12.33 -4.22
N LYS A 309 17.29 11.13 -4.19
CA LYS A 309 16.68 9.89 -4.73
C LYS A 309 15.30 9.61 -4.15
N THR A 310 15.17 9.73 -2.82
CA THR A 310 13.90 9.56 -2.10
C THR A 310 12.90 10.67 -2.49
N LEU A 311 13.36 11.90 -2.74
CA LEU A 311 12.50 13.00 -3.18
C LEU A 311 11.98 12.79 -4.61
N LEU A 312 12.83 12.29 -5.53
CA LEU A 312 12.43 11.92 -6.89
C LEU A 312 11.36 10.83 -6.88
N ALA A 313 11.56 9.77 -6.08
CA ALA A 313 10.59 8.68 -5.95
C ALA A 313 9.25 9.16 -5.36
N LYS A 314 9.29 10.09 -4.41
CA LYS A 314 8.09 10.73 -3.85
C LYS A 314 7.38 11.63 -4.88
N ALA A 315 8.13 12.38 -5.70
CA ALA A 315 7.56 13.24 -6.73
C ALA A 315 6.84 12.43 -7.83
N VAL A 316 7.49 11.38 -8.35
CA VAL A 316 6.88 10.53 -9.40
C VAL A 316 5.61 9.83 -8.90
N ALA A 317 5.57 9.44 -7.63
CA ALA A 317 4.39 8.80 -7.07
C ALA A 317 3.19 9.73 -6.92
N ASN A 318 3.43 10.98 -6.50
CA ASN A 318 2.39 12.00 -6.43
C ASN A 318 1.85 12.35 -7.82
N GLU A 319 2.73 12.53 -8.81
CA GLU A 319 2.33 12.91 -10.19
C GLU A 319 1.62 11.77 -10.95
N SER A 320 1.89 10.53 -10.56
CA SER A 320 1.24 9.34 -11.11
C SER A 320 -0.07 8.98 -10.40
N GLU A 321 -0.47 9.73 -9.36
CA GLU A 321 -1.61 9.43 -8.50
C GLU A 321 -1.60 7.96 -7.99
N ALA A 322 -0.41 7.42 -7.77
CA ALA A 322 -0.20 6.03 -7.39
C ALA A 322 0.12 5.90 -5.90
N ASN A 323 -0.23 4.76 -5.30
CA ASN A 323 0.08 4.48 -3.89
C ASN A 323 1.59 4.37 -3.69
N PHE A 324 2.18 5.17 -2.80
CA PHE A 324 3.60 5.08 -2.50
C PHE A 324 3.83 4.23 -1.24
N ILE A 325 4.46 3.08 -1.42
CA ILE A 325 4.85 2.18 -0.34
C ILE A 325 6.35 2.35 -0.13
N SER A 326 6.73 3.06 0.94
CA SER A 326 8.14 3.27 1.29
C SER A 326 8.63 2.21 2.26
N ILE A 327 9.73 1.55 1.93
CA ILE A 327 10.37 0.54 2.77
C ILE A 327 11.86 0.86 2.84
N LYS A 328 12.41 0.89 4.05
CA LYS A 328 13.85 0.98 4.24
C LYS A 328 14.43 -0.42 4.37
N GLY A 329 15.53 -0.70 3.70
CA GLY A 329 16.20 -2.00 3.74
C GLY A 329 16.39 -2.57 5.16
N PRO A 330 16.88 -1.78 6.14
CA PRO A 330 17.03 -2.23 7.52
C PRO A 330 15.71 -2.58 8.25
N GLU A 331 14.57 -2.01 7.83
CA GLU A 331 13.27 -2.28 8.47
C GLU A 331 12.77 -3.70 8.20
N LEU A 332 13.07 -4.27 7.03
CA LEU A 332 12.70 -5.65 6.68
C LEU A 332 13.50 -6.68 7.49
N LEU A 333 14.72 -6.33 7.91
CA LEU A 333 15.59 -7.21 8.71
C LEU A 333 15.28 -7.11 10.22
N SER A 334 14.94 -5.91 10.71
CA SER A 334 14.83 -5.63 12.17
C SER A 334 13.43 -5.85 12.75
N LYS A 335 12.35 -5.54 12.01
CA LYS A 335 10.98 -5.65 12.54
C LYS A 335 10.50 -7.10 12.67
N TRP A 336 11.18 -8.05 12.03
CA TRP A 336 10.67 -9.42 11.84
C TRP A 336 11.75 -10.45 12.17
N VAL A 337 12.10 -10.59 13.45
CA VAL A 337 13.02 -11.64 13.92
C VAL A 337 12.40 -13.01 13.62
N GLY A 338 12.89 -13.69 12.57
CA GLY A 338 12.46 -15.04 12.19
C GLY A 338 11.40 -15.13 11.07
N GLU A 339 10.79 -14.02 10.64
CA GLU A 339 9.72 -13.99 9.63
C GLU A 339 9.91 -12.97 8.49
N SER A 340 11.12 -12.48 8.25
CA SER A 340 11.39 -11.48 7.19
C SER A 340 10.92 -11.89 5.78
N GLU A 341 10.84 -13.20 5.46
CA GLU A 341 10.25 -13.66 4.19
C GLU A 341 8.75 -13.38 4.07
N LYS A 342 7.99 -13.63 5.16
CA LYS A 342 6.54 -13.40 5.20
C LYS A 342 6.25 -11.91 5.03
N ALA A 343 7.06 -11.05 5.64
CA ALA A 343 6.96 -9.60 5.52
C ALA A 343 7.14 -9.11 4.06
N VAL A 344 8.12 -9.65 3.32
CA VAL A 344 8.28 -9.33 1.89
C VAL A 344 7.06 -9.78 1.08
N ARG A 345 6.56 -11.00 1.28
CA ARG A 345 5.33 -11.46 0.59
C ARG A 345 4.14 -10.57 0.89
N GLU A 346 4.00 -10.14 2.13
CA GLU A 346 2.90 -9.32 2.59
C GLU A 346 2.94 -7.92 1.96
N VAL A 347 4.12 -7.31 1.87
CA VAL A 347 4.34 -6.04 1.14
C VAL A 347 3.86 -6.14 -0.30
N PHE A 348 4.32 -7.16 -1.04
CA PHE A 348 3.96 -7.32 -2.45
C PHE A 348 2.50 -7.73 -2.63
N ARG A 349 1.92 -8.52 -1.72
CA ARG A 349 0.47 -8.79 -1.68
C ARG A 349 -0.33 -7.51 -1.49
N LYS A 350 0.05 -6.68 -0.52
CA LYS A 350 -0.62 -5.40 -0.25
C LYS A 350 -0.50 -4.44 -1.43
N ALA A 351 0.70 -4.29 -1.99
CA ALA A 351 0.91 -3.51 -3.21
C ALA A 351 0.02 -3.98 -4.38
N ARG A 352 -0.21 -5.30 -4.51
CA ARG A 352 -1.15 -5.88 -5.48
C ARG A 352 -2.61 -5.55 -5.18
N ALA A 353 -3.00 -5.43 -3.91
CA ALA A 353 -4.35 -5.08 -3.51
C ALA A 353 -4.66 -3.58 -3.66
N VAL A 354 -3.64 -2.72 -3.57
CA VAL A 354 -3.76 -1.26 -3.78
C VAL A 354 -3.19 -0.79 -5.11
N ALA A 355 -3.14 -1.64 -6.14
CA ALA A 355 -2.69 -1.22 -7.46
C ALA A 355 -3.65 -0.15 -8.05
N PRO A 356 -3.17 0.95 -8.66
CA PRO A 356 -1.77 1.23 -9.02
C PRO A 356 -0.89 1.65 -7.83
N ALA A 357 0.30 1.07 -7.73
CA ALA A 357 1.20 1.28 -6.58
C ALA A 357 2.68 1.32 -7.00
N ILE A 358 3.46 2.14 -6.32
CA ILE A 358 4.92 2.25 -6.44
C ILE A 358 5.53 1.74 -5.13
N ILE A 359 6.34 0.69 -5.24
CA ILE A 359 7.11 0.15 -4.11
C ILE A 359 8.49 0.80 -4.14
N PHE A 360 8.78 1.66 -3.18
CA PHE A 360 10.08 2.29 -3.02
C PHE A 360 10.90 1.57 -1.94
N ILE A 361 12.04 1.00 -2.32
CA ILE A 361 12.99 0.36 -1.40
C ILE A 361 14.23 1.23 -1.30
N ASP A 362 14.38 1.91 -0.15
CA ASP A 362 15.58 2.69 0.16
C ASP A 362 16.66 1.79 0.77
N GLU A 363 17.93 2.13 0.53
CA GLU A 363 19.11 1.38 1.02
C GLU A 363 19.07 -0.12 0.64
N ILE A 364 18.74 -0.43 -0.62
CA ILE A 364 18.64 -1.83 -1.09
C ILE A 364 19.95 -2.62 -0.90
N GLU A 365 21.11 -1.95 -0.82
CA GLU A 365 22.40 -2.58 -0.49
C GLU A 365 22.41 -3.28 0.87
N SER A 366 21.55 -2.88 1.82
CA SER A 366 21.47 -3.54 3.13
C SER A 366 20.81 -4.91 3.06
N LEU A 367 19.99 -5.13 2.04
CA LEU A 367 19.27 -6.39 1.81
C LEU A 367 20.06 -7.34 0.89
N PHE A 368 20.86 -6.79 -0.03
CA PHE A 368 21.54 -7.55 -1.08
C PHE A 368 23.05 -7.30 -1.08
N PRO A 369 23.79 -7.71 -0.04
CA PRO A 369 25.25 -7.67 -0.10
C PRO A 369 25.78 -8.65 -1.16
N ARG A 370 26.80 -8.25 -1.92
CA ARG A 370 27.49 -9.13 -2.88
C ARG A 370 27.91 -10.45 -2.22
N ARG A 371 27.48 -11.56 -2.82
CA ARG A 371 27.84 -12.92 -2.40
C ARG A 371 29.36 -13.04 -2.26
N GLY A 372 29.83 -13.31 -1.04
CA GLY A 372 31.25 -13.54 -0.74
C GLY A 372 31.98 -12.42 0.02
N ALA A 373 31.35 -11.27 0.29
CA ALA A 373 31.95 -10.18 1.07
C ALA A 373 31.62 -10.29 2.58
N GLY A 374 32.22 -11.24 3.29
CA GLY A 374 32.29 -11.23 4.75
C GLY A 374 31.57 -12.37 5.49
N TYR A 375 32.31 -12.99 6.40
CA TYR A 375 31.95 -14.10 7.28
C TYR A 375 30.89 -13.72 8.35
N ALA A 376 30.04 -14.69 8.69
CA ALA A 376 29.28 -14.82 9.96
C ALA A 376 27.98 -13.99 10.14
N ASP A 377 27.04 -14.13 9.22
CA ASP A 377 25.57 -14.20 9.42
C ASP A 377 24.97 -14.17 7.99
N SER A 378 23.97 -14.91 7.54
CA SER A 378 22.78 -15.45 8.19
C SER A 378 22.02 -16.18 7.06
N GLY A 379 21.67 -17.46 7.18
CA GLY A 379 20.80 -18.11 6.19
C GLY A 379 19.43 -17.42 6.01
N VAL A 380 19.12 -16.42 6.85
CA VAL A 380 17.94 -15.55 6.79
C VAL A 380 18.07 -14.50 5.67
N THR A 381 19.23 -13.86 5.48
CA THR A 381 19.40 -12.84 4.42
C THR A 381 19.31 -13.44 3.03
N GLU A 382 19.93 -14.60 2.78
CA GLU A 382 19.84 -15.31 1.49
C GLU A 382 18.41 -15.75 1.15
N ARG A 383 17.66 -16.15 2.18
CA ARG A 383 16.24 -16.51 2.10
C ARG A 383 15.36 -15.31 1.73
N VAL A 384 15.57 -14.17 2.37
CA VAL A 384 14.88 -12.89 2.07
C VAL A 384 15.19 -12.42 0.64
N VAL A 385 16.46 -12.47 0.24
CA VAL A 385 16.90 -12.14 -1.13
C VAL A 385 16.17 -13.01 -2.16
N SER A 386 16.18 -14.33 -1.96
CA SER A 386 15.53 -15.27 -2.86
C SER A 386 14.02 -15.04 -2.96
N GLN A 387 13.38 -14.74 -1.82
CA GLN A 387 11.95 -14.40 -1.78
C GLN A 387 11.66 -13.10 -2.55
N MET A 388 12.48 -12.07 -2.39
CA MET A 388 12.31 -10.80 -3.07
C MET A 388 12.52 -10.93 -4.58
N LEU A 389 13.49 -11.73 -5.02
CA LEU A 389 13.66 -12.08 -6.43
C LEU A 389 12.43 -12.82 -6.98
N THR A 390 11.88 -13.76 -6.21
CA THR A 390 10.66 -14.49 -6.59
C THR A 390 9.46 -13.56 -6.71
N GLU A 391 9.29 -12.59 -5.80
CA GLU A 391 8.20 -11.61 -5.90
C GLU A 391 8.40 -10.66 -7.09
N LEU A 392 9.63 -10.20 -7.37
CA LEU A 392 9.94 -9.36 -8.54
C LEU A 392 9.64 -10.09 -9.86
N ASP A 393 10.07 -11.35 -9.98
CA ASP A 393 9.78 -12.20 -11.14
C ASP A 393 8.28 -12.53 -11.22
N GLY A 394 7.60 -12.62 -10.07
CA GLY A 394 6.19 -12.96 -9.90
C GLY A 394 5.21 -11.79 -10.04
N ILE A 395 5.68 -10.56 -10.28
CA ILE A 395 4.80 -9.43 -10.65
C ILE A 395 4.24 -9.74 -12.04
N GLN A 396 3.13 -10.48 -12.14
CA GLN A 396 2.47 -10.76 -13.43
C GLN A 396 2.21 -9.45 -14.23
N PRO A 397 2.24 -9.49 -15.58
CA PRO A 397 2.21 -8.30 -16.45
C PRO A 397 0.96 -7.41 -16.35
N LEU A 398 -0.04 -7.79 -15.54
CA LEU A 398 -1.36 -7.14 -15.50
C LEU A 398 -1.58 -6.23 -14.28
N LYS A 399 -0.65 -6.18 -13.32
CA LYS A 399 -0.84 -5.37 -12.10
C LYS A 399 0.12 -4.19 -12.14
N ASN A 400 -0.42 -3.00 -12.45
CA ASN A 400 0.19 -1.66 -12.49
C ASN A 400 1.04 -1.32 -11.25
N ILE A 401 2.13 -2.07 -11.04
CA ILE A 401 3.02 -2.00 -9.89
C ILE A 401 4.41 -1.77 -10.42
N VAL A 402 5.04 -0.70 -9.93
CA VAL A 402 6.42 -0.35 -10.29
C VAL A 402 7.28 -0.43 -9.05
N VAL A 403 8.44 -1.07 -9.17
CA VAL A 403 9.42 -1.15 -8.08
C VAL A 403 10.55 -0.16 -8.34
N ILE A 404 10.80 0.73 -7.38
CA ILE A 404 11.90 1.69 -7.42
C ILE A 404 12.85 1.38 -6.26
N GLY A 405 14.03 0.86 -6.57
CA GLY A 405 15.11 0.72 -5.59
C GLY A 405 15.96 1.99 -5.55
N ALA A 406 16.44 2.38 -4.38
CA ALA A 406 17.48 3.39 -4.23
C ALA A 406 18.70 2.79 -3.53
N THR A 407 19.89 3.10 -4.04
CA THR A 407 21.16 2.70 -3.43
C THR A 407 22.17 3.83 -3.45
N ASN A 408 22.93 3.99 -2.37
CA ASN A 408 24.10 4.87 -2.35
C ASN A 408 25.38 4.11 -2.73
N ARG A 409 25.32 2.77 -2.72
CA ARG A 409 26.46 1.87 -2.91
C ARG A 409 26.12 0.78 -3.95
N PRO A 410 26.05 1.14 -5.23
CA PRO A 410 25.71 0.19 -6.29
C PRO A 410 26.75 -0.94 -6.42
N ASP A 411 27.98 -0.73 -5.97
CA ASP A 411 29.03 -1.76 -5.88
C ASP A 411 28.65 -2.93 -4.98
N LEU A 412 27.83 -2.71 -3.95
CA LEU A 412 27.44 -3.74 -3.00
C LEU A 412 26.26 -4.58 -3.47
N VAL A 413 25.51 -4.11 -4.48
CA VAL A 413 24.28 -4.76 -4.94
C VAL A 413 24.60 -6.02 -5.76
N ASP A 414 23.88 -7.11 -5.49
CA ASP A 414 23.99 -8.37 -6.25
C ASP A 414 23.59 -8.13 -7.73
N PRO A 415 24.46 -8.46 -8.72
CA PRO A 415 24.13 -8.39 -10.13
C PRO A 415 22.89 -9.20 -10.55
N ALA A 416 22.45 -10.17 -9.74
CA ALA A 416 21.22 -10.90 -9.96
C ALA A 416 19.96 -10.00 -9.98
N LEU A 417 19.98 -8.87 -9.26
CA LEU A 417 18.88 -7.89 -9.26
C LEU A 417 18.80 -7.08 -10.55
N LEU A 418 19.93 -6.92 -11.24
CA LEU A 418 20.07 -6.06 -12.42
C LEU A 418 19.70 -6.78 -13.72
N ARG A 419 19.26 -8.04 -13.62
CA ARG A 419 18.87 -8.83 -14.79
C ARG A 419 17.54 -8.32 -15.36
N PRO A 420 17.34 -8.41 -16.69
CA PRO A 420 16.07 -8.09 -17.33
C PRO A 420 14.90 -8.80 -16.64
N GLY A 421 13.78 -8.08 -16.46
CA GLY A 421 12.60 -8.55 -15.71
C GLY A 421 12.59 -8.21 -14.22
N ARG A 422 13.69 -7.68 -13.67
CA ARG A 422 13.81 -7.19 -12.28
C ARG A 422 14.08 -5.69 -12.26
N LEU A 423 15.23 -5.24 -11.74
CA LEU A 423 15.67 -3.84 -11.78
C LEU A 423 16.43 -3.55 -13.08
N GLU A 424 15.71 -3.57 -14.19
CA GLU A 424 16.28 -3.46 -15.54
C GLU A 424 16.75 -2.04 -15.89
N LYS A 425 16.12 -1.00 -15.35
CA LYS A 425 16.47 0.40 -15.68
C LYS A 425 17.29 1.03 -14.58
N LEU A 426 18.52 1.40 -14.92
CA LEU A 426 19.47 2.05 -14.03
C LEU A 426 19.49 3.56 -14.29
N ILE A 427 19.03 4.35 -13.32
CA ILE A 427 19.04 5.82 -13.42
C ILE A 427 20.11 6.38 -12.49
N TYR A 428 21.06 7.09 -13.07
CA TYR A 428 22.08 7.80 -12.32
C TYR A 428 21.54 9.15 -11.84
N VAL A 429 21.55 9.34 -10.52
CA VAL A 429 21.24 10.62 -9.87
C VAL A 429 22.57 11.26 -9.48
N GLY A 430 23.04 12.15 -10.34
CA GLY A 430 24.32 12.83 -10.18
C GLY A 430 24.28 13.98 -9.16
N PRO A 431 25.45 14.50 -8.77
CA PRO A 431 25.54 15.74 -8.00
C PRO A 431 25.02 16.93 -8.81
N PRO A 432 24.46 17.96 -8.17
CA PRO A 432 23.89 19.09 -8.88
C PRO A 432 24.95 20.01 -9.50
N ASN A 433 24.71 20.41 -10.76
CA ASN A 433 25.52 21.42 -11.45
C ASN A 433 25.22 22.82 -10.91
N MET A 434 25.96 23.85 -11.34
CA MET A 434 25.71 25.24 -10.90
C MET A 434 24.25 25.69 -11.14
N GLU A 435 23.70 25.43 -12.32
CA GLU A 435 22.29 25.71 -12.66
C GLU A 435 21.32 24.87 -11.82
N GLY A 436 21.71 23.63 -11.52
CA GLY A 436 21.00 22.73 -10.65
C GLY A 436 20.91 23.24 -9.22
N ARG A 437 22.04 23.65 -8.64
CA ARG A 437 22.12 24.26 -7.30
C ARG A 437 21.30 25.53 -7.21
N LEU A 438 21.33 26.38 -8.23
CA LEU A 438 20.48 27.57 -8.30
C LEU A 438 18.99 27.18 -8.25
N SER A 439 18.59 26.17 -9.02
CA SER A 439 17.21 25.68 -9.05
C SER A 439 16.79 25.08 -7.70
N ILE A 440 17.66 24.28 -7.08
CA ILE A 440 17.45 23.71 -5.74
C ILE A 440 17.32 24.81 -4.69
N LEU A 441 18.21 25.81 -4.70
CA LEU A 441 18.17 26.94 -3.78
C LEU A 441 16.88 27.75 -3.93
N LYS A 442 16.43 28.00 -5.16
CA LYS A 442 15.13 28.68 -5.41
C LYS A 442 13.96 27.91 -4.81
N VAL A 443 13.96 26.58 -4.92
CA VAL A 443 12.91 25.74 -4.34
C VAL A 443 12.96 25.77 -2.80
N LEU A 444 14.14 25.57 -2.22
CA LEU A 444 14.33 25.53 -0.77
C LEU A 444 14.01 26.87 -0.09
N THR A 445 14.21 27.98 -0.79
CA THR A 445 13.97 29.33 -0.28
C THR A 445 12.55 29.84 -0.51
N ARG A 446 11.65 29.09 -1.18
CA ARG A 446 10.24 29.49 -1.36
C ARG A 446 9.52 29.84 -0.06
N ASN A 447 9.83 29.11 1.02
CA ASN A 447 9.22 29.28 2.33
C ASN A 447 10.08 30.12 3.29
N VAL A 448 11.26 30.56 2.87
CA VAL A 448 12.19 31.34 3.69
C VAL A 448 12.21 32.77 3.18
N PRO A 449 11.76 33.76 3.97
CA PRO A 449 11.81 35.16 3.54
C PRO A 449 13.26 35.62 3.39
N LEU A 450 13.67 35.88 2.15
CA LEU A 450 14.99 36.41 1.81
C LEU A 450 15.00 37.93 1.87
N ALA A 451 16.12 38.51 2.30
CA ALA A 451 16.38 39.93 2.14
C ALA A 451 16.94 40.24 0.74
N GLU A 452 16.85 41.49 0.30
CA GLU A 452 17.27 41.92 -1.04
C GLU A 452 18.78 41.75 -1.28
N ASP A 453 19.56 41.61 -0.21
CA ASP A 453 21.00 41.35 -0.24
C ASP A 453 21.36 39.88 -0.49
N ALA A 454 20.39 38.95 -0.44
CA ALA A 454 20.64 37.52 -0.60
C ALA A 454 20.58 37.09 -2.08
N ASP A 455 21.72 37.15 -2.77
CA ASP A 455 21.84 36.67 -4.14
C ASP A 455 22.06 35.13 -4.20
N LEU A 456 21.06 34.43 -4.72
CA LEU A 456 21.09 32.97 -4.92
C LEU A 456 22.12 32.54 -5.98
N MET A 457 22.46 33.42 -6.93
CA MET A 457 23.46 33.13 -7.96
C MET A 457 24.88 33.13 -7.38
N GLU A 458 25.20 34.08 -6.50
CA GLU A 458 26.46 34.09 -5.75
C GLU A 458 26.57 32.82 -4.87
N LEU A 459 25.48 32.44 -4.18
CA LEU A 459 25.47 31.22 -3.37
C LEU A 459 25.70 29.94 -4.21
N ALA A 460 25.07 29.84 -5.38
CA ALA A 460 25.27 28.69 -6.27
C ALA A 460 26.72 28.56 -6.77
N ALA A 461 27.41 29.70 -6.96
CA ALA A 461 28.82 29.75 -7.36
C ALA A 461 29.77 29.28 -6.24
N VAL A 462 29.50 29.67 -4.99
CA VAL A 462 30.39 29.37 -3.84
C VAL A 462 30.15 27.96 -3.26
N THR A 463 28.98 27.36 -3.50
CA THR A 463 28.59 26.04 -2.97
C THR A 463 28.99 24.87 -3.87
N ASP A 464 30.18 24.91 -4.47
CA ASP A 464 30.65 23.79 -5.28
C ASP A 464 30.94 22.55 -4.42
N GLY A 465 30.50 21.38 -4.89
CA GLY A 465 30.56 20.12 -4.12
C GLY A 465 29.49 19.95 -3.04
N PHE A 466 28.51 20.85 -2.93
CA PHE A 466 27.36 20.65 -2.04
C PHE A 466 26.32 19.74 -2.68
N SER A 467 25.82 18.76 -1.93
CA SER A 467 24.66 17.96 -2.30
C SER A 467 23.35 18.73 -2.05
N GLY A 468 22.23 18.23 -2.57
CA GLY A 468 20.91 18.83 -2.29
C GLY A 468 20.58 18.85 -0.78
N ALA A 469 21.00 17.82 -0.04
CA ALA A 469 20.87 17.78 1.41
C ALA A 469 21.76 18.81 2.11
N ASP A 470 22.99 19.04 1.62
CA ASP A 470 23.88 20.06 2.19
C ASP A 470 23.34 21.48 1.94
N LEU A 471 22.75 21.74 0.77
CA LEU A 471 22.09 23.01 0.46
C LEU A 471 20.87 23.24 1.36
N ALA A 472 20.08 22.18 1.63
CA ALA A 472 18.97 22.26 2.58
C ALA A 472 19.45 22.54 4.01
N ALA A 473 20.55 21.90 4.43
CA ALA A 473 21.20 22.18 5.70
C ALA A 473 21.73 23.62 5.76
N LEU A 474 22.26 24.15 4.66
CA LEU A 474 22.75 25.53 4.56
C LEU A 474 21.66 26.56 4.75
N VAL A 475 20.52 26.40 4.06
CA VAL A 475 19.36 27.28 4.22
C VAL A 475 18.83 27.22 5.65
N ARG A 476 18.78 26.01 6.24
CA ARG A 476 18.32 25.83 7.62
C ARG A 476 19.26 26.48 8.64
N GLU A 477 20.56 26.31 8.52
CA GLU A 477 21.54 26.94 9.42
C GLU A 477 21.54 28.46 9.24
N ALA A 478 21.42 28.97 8.01
CA ALA A 478 21.30 30.42 7.78
C ALA A 478 20.05 31.01 8.45
N ALA A 479 18.92 30.29 8.42
CA ALA A 479 17.71 30.70 9.14
C ALA A 479 17.89 30.66 10.67
N LEU A 480 18.60 29.65 11.20
CA LEU A 480 18.92 29.57 12.63
C LEU A 480 19.88 30.68 13.08
N GLU A 481 20.85 31.04 12.25
CA GLU A 481 21.75 32.17 12.52
C GLU A 481 21.01 33.50 12.53
N ALA A 482 20.05 33.69 11.62
CA ALA A 482 19.17 34.86 11.64
C ALA A 482 18.37 34.95 12.95
N LEU A 483 17.82 33.83 13.42
CA LEU A 483 17.10 33.75 14.71
C LEU A 483 18.01 33.93 15.93
N ARG A 484 19.29 33.58 15.84
CA ARG A 484 20.27 33.82 16.92
C ARG A 484 20.65 35.28 17.04
N GLU A 485 20.72 35.99 15.92
CA GLU A 485 20.97 37.43 15.92
C GLU A 485 19.75 38.21 16.43
N ASP A 486 18.54 37.85 15.96
CA ASP A 486 17.29 38.47 16.39
C ASP A 486 16.14 37.44 16.34
N ILE A 487 15.48 37.23 17.47
CA ILE A 487 14.37 36.27 17.61
C ILE A 487 13.16 36.70 16.76
N GLU A 488 13.01 38.00 16.50
CA GLU A 488 11.95 38.57 15.65
C GLU A 488 12.41 38.77 14.19
N ALA A 489 13.56 38.21 13.80
CA ALA A 489 14.09 38.35 12.45
C ALA A 489 13.12 37.82 11.39
N LYS A 490 12.62 38.73 10.54
CA LYS A 490 11.68 38.40 9.46
C LYS A 490 12.34 38.05 8.13
N LYS A 491 13.65 38.25 7.98
CA LYS A 491 14.37 38.03 6.72
C LYS A 491 15.77 37.46 6.93
N VAL A 492 16.20 36.59 6.03
CA VAL A 492 17.55 36.03 6.00
C VAL A 492 18.39 36.75 4.93
N GLY A 493 19.47 37.40 5.37
CA GLY A 493 20.42 38.08 4.48
C GLY A 493 21.69 37.26 4.20
N MET A 494 22.53 37.77 3.30
CA MET A 494 23.74 37.07 2.83
C MET A 494 24.77 36.85 3.94
N ARG A 495 24.77 37.71 4.96
CA ARG A 495 25.62 37.58 6.16
C ARG A 495 25.39 36.27 6.90
N HIS A 496 24.14 35.82 7.02
CA HIS A 496 23.80 34.58 7.72
C HIS A 496 24.24 33.36 6.91
N PHE A 497 24.08 33.40 5.58
CA PHE A 497 24.61 32.36 4.69
C PHE A 497 26.13 32.26 4.76
N ARG A 498 26.85 33.38 4.85
CA ARG A 498 28.31 33.37 5.04
C ARG A 498 28.73 32.77 6.40
N SER A 499 27.94 32.96 7.46
CA SER A 499 28.16 32.27 8.75
C SER A 499 27.92 30.77 8.63
N ALA A 500 26.82 30.37 7.97
CA ALA A 500 26.45 28.98 7.75
C ALA A 500 27.49 28.22 6.90
N LEU A 501 28.04 28.86 5.86
CA LEU A 501 29.10 28.29 5.00
C LEU A 501 30.39 27.96 5.77
N LYS A 502 30.67 28.63 6.90
CA LYS A 502 31.84 28.29 7.73
C LYS A 502 31.63 27.00 8.53
N LYS A 503 30.39 26.63 8.80
CA LYS A 503 30.04 25.47 9.64
C LYS A 503 29.76 24.22 8.81
N ILE A 504 29.08 24.39 7.68
CA ILE A 504 28.69 23.28 6.81
C ILE A 504 29.78 23.05 5.78
N LYS A 505 30.32 21.83 5.76
CA LYS A 505 31.31 21.39 4.80
C LYS A 505 30.63 20.63 3.65
N PRO A 506 31.18 20.67 2.43
CA PRO A 506 30.66 19.89 1.32
C PRO A 506 30.77 18.39 1.59
N SER A 507 29.68 17.66 1.39
CA SER A 507 29.66 16.20 1.56
C SER A 507 30.24 15.45 0.36
N LEU A 508 30.27 16.09 -0.83
CA LEU A 508 30.80 15.47 -2.05
C LEU A 508 32.27 15.84 -2.22
N THR A 509 33.15 14.90 -1.88
CA THR A 509 34.58 15.05 -2.16
C THR A 509 34.89 14.69 -3.63
N PRO A 510 35.95 15.25 -4.23
CA PRO A 510 36.39 14.87 -5.58
C PRO A 510 36.67 13.36 -5.75
N GLU A 511 37.02 12.66 -4.68
CA GLU A 511 37.20 11.20 -4.66
C GLU A 511 35.88 10.45 -4.85
N VAL A 512 34.83 10.87 -4.14
CA VAL A 512 33.47 10.32 -4.28
C VAL A 512 32.94 10.55 -5.69
N LEU A 513 33.21 11.72 -6.27
CA LEU A 513 32.81 12.04 -7.65
C LEU A 513 33.52 11.14 -8.68
N LYS A 514 34.83 10.92 -8.53
CA LYS A 514 35.59 9.99 -9.37
C LYS A 514 35.06 8.56 -9.25
N TYR A 515 34.79 8.11 -8.03
CA TYR A 515 34.22 6.80 -7.76
C TYR A 515 32.88 6.60 -8.49
N PHE A 516 31.93 7.53 -8.37
CA PHE A 516 30.64 7.41 -9.06
C PHE A 516 30.76 7.55 -10.59
N ALA A 517 31.74 8.29 -11.10
CA ALA A 517 32.02 8.35 -12.53
C ALA A 517 32.57 7.02 -13.07
N GLU A 518 33.44 6.35 -12.33
CA GLU A 518 33.97 5.02 -12.67
C GLU A 518 32.89 3.94 -12.58
N VAL A 519 32.09 3.97 -11.51
CA VAL A 519 30.92 3.11 -11.33
C VAL A 519 29.93 3.32 -12.47
N SER A 520 29.56 4.56 -12.82
CA SER A 520 28.65 4.82 -13.95
C SER A 520 29.19 4.23 -15.26
N LYS A 521 30.51 4.27 -15.51
CA LYS A 521 31.12 3.62 -16.67
C LYS A 521 31.01 2.09 -16.62
N MET A 522 31.24 1.47 -15.46
CA MET A 522 31.06 0.02 -15.28
C MET A 522 29.60 -0.40 -15.53
N PHE A 523 28.64 0.35 -14.99
CA PHE A 523 27.21 0.06 -15.16
C PHE A 523 26.69 0.39 -16.56
N ARG A 524 27.25 1.39 -17.27
CA ARG A 524 27.01 1.59 -18.70
C ARG A 524 27.50 0.40 -19.53
N GLY A 525 28.60 -0.23 -19.13
CA GLY A 525 29.08 -1.48 -19.73
C GLY A 525 28.10 -2.66 -19.58
N TYR A 526 27.21 -2.61 -18.58
CA TYR A 526 26.11 -3.57 -18.42
C TYR A 526 24.79 -3.12 -19.08
N GLY A 527 24.64 -1.84 -19.44
CA GLY A 527 23.34 -1.22 -19.73
C GLY A 527 23.21 -0.47 -21.05
N ILE A 528 24.25 -0.39 -21.89
CA ILE A 528 24.16 0.31 -23.18
C ILE A 528 24.85 -0.52 -24.28
N THR A 529 24.07 -1.34 -24.98
CA THR A 529 24.25 -1.51 -26.43
C THR A 529 23.90 -0.17 -27.09
N GLU A 530 24.85 0.75 -27.12
CA GLU A 530 24.87 1.79 -28.13
C GLU A 530 25.14 1.04 -29.43
N GLU A 531 24.15 1.04 -30.32
CA GLU A 531 24.27 0.81 -31.76
C GLU A 531 25.53 0.02 -32.16
N ARG A 532 25.50 -1.31 -31.99
CA ARG A 532 26.31 -2.16 -32.87
C ARG A 532 25.74 -1.94 -34.27
N LYS A 533 26.40 -1.08 -35.03
CA LYS A 533 26.30 -1.00 -36.47
C LYS A 533 26.19 -2.42 -37.02
N GLU A 534 25.11 -2.65 -37.76
CA GLU A 534 24.95 -3.69 -38.76
C GLU A 534 25.77 -4.96 -38.52
N GLU A 535 25.21 -5.92 -37.81
CA GLU A 535 25.49 -7.32 -38.12
C GLU A 535 24.22 -8.13 -37.88
N THR A 536 23.55 -8.41 -39.00
CA THR A 536 22.39 -9.26 -39.16
C THR A 536 22.59 -10.58 -38.45
N TYR A 537 21.83 -10.84 -37.39
CA TYR A 537 21.52 -12.21 -36.98
C TYR A 537 20.04 -12.33 -36.64
N VAL A 538 19.39 -13.16 -37.45
CA VAL A 538 18.01 -13.63 -37.30
C VAL A 538 17.96 -14.59 -36.12
N PHE A 539 17.06 -14.36 -35.15
CA PHE A 539 15.94 -15.22 -34.80
C PHE A 539 15.09 -14.58 -33.70
#